data_AF-A0A397UI04-F1
#
_entry.id   AF-A0A397UI04-F1
#
_cell.length_a   1.000
_cell.length_b   1.000
_cell.length_c   1.000
_cell.angle_alpha   90.00
_cell.angle_beta   90.00
_cell.angle_gamma   90.00
#
_symmetry.space_group_name_H-M   'P 1'
#
loop_
_entity.id
_entity.type
_entity.pdbx_description
1 polymer ?
#
loop_
_entity_poly.entity_id
_entity_poly.type
_entity_poly.pdbx_seq_one_letter_code
_entity_poly.pdbx_strand_id
1 'polypeptide(L)'
;MADPNTNEAQEAQDASLARMLVQRVQEQNQVKVENIEEAPIEIKRGLYERDLEMFKGMIKTQIDNYFERQSLIMQQRGTNSDILDQRTNIPELKYIIDLINESSILFREMQNIIIEIYKDNGLSNICSFRFDFFNCMQKAGKISMCMKDHSYGTIWHINEVIRKGLNETRISDINSEFQKYNRSSREFSEIAMIFQDPIVYNFLSARILEELKECMFESFNDPNRTVLEISIHGTVEAASTSLFKKPTLKWMSQMVTLGSKSHEILLLRNDSMPKVDERIYTTFYEKLLYWTYDDLERAQETARIINQEIREDNEPVPDLRFVLNFDALSFLNSNELALKAQ
;
A
#
# COMPACT_ATOMS: atom_id res chain seq x y z
N MET A 1 71.21 20.11 40.13
CA MET A 1 70.40 18.97 40.63
C MET A 1 68.96 19.46 40.67
N ALA A 2 68.14 19.06 39.70
CA ALA A 2 66.71 19.38 39.71
C ALA A 2 66.02 18.43 40.69
N ASP A 3 65.20 18.99 41.58
CA ASP A 3 64.53 18.30 42.68
C ASP A 3 63.45 17.34 42.12
N PRO A 4 63.61 16.00 42.28
CA PRO A 4 62.71 15.02 41.69
C PRO A 4 61.27 15.08 42.24
N ASN A 5 61.05 15.77 43.37
CA ASN A 5 59.72 15.91 43.98
C ASN A 5 58.76 16.87 43.26
N THR A 6 59.27 17.73 42.38
CA THR A 6 58.43 18.73 41.69
C THR A 6 57.61 18.12 40.53
N ASN A 7 58.08 17.03 39.94
CA ASN A 7 57.41 16.38 38.81
C ASN A 7 56.22 15.50 39.24
N GLU A 8 56.34 14.78 40.36
CA GLU A 8 55.26 13.90 40.84
C GLU A 8 54.04 14.70 41.32
N ALA A 9 54.27 15.87 41.91
CA ALA A 9 53.19 16.77 42.34
C ALA A 9 52.41 17.36 41.15
N GLN A 10 53.11 17.67 40.06
CA GLN A 10 52.52 18.21 38.84
C GLN A 10 51.69 17.14 38.11
N GLU A 11 52.22 15.91 37.97
CA GLU A 11 51.50 14.79 37.35
C GLU A 11 50.25 14.38 38.15
N ALA A 12 50.29 14.47 39.48
CA ALA A 12 49.13 14.21 40.33
C ALA A 12 48.03 15.27 40.15
N GLN A 13 48.39 16.55 39.97
CA GLN A 13 47.44 17.62 39.68
C GLN A 13 46.81 17.46 38.29
N ASP A 14 47.60 17.14 37.28
CA ASP A 14 47.11 16.96 35.90
C ASP A 14 46.21 15.72 35.80
N ALA A 15 46.54 14.63 36.49
CA ALA A 15 45.68 13.45 36.58
C ALA A 15 44.36 13.73 37.31
N SER A 16 44.37 14.58 38.35
CA SER A 16 43.16 15.01 39.06
C SER A 16 42.28 15.91 38.18
N LEU A 17 42.89 16.83 37.43
CA LEU A 17 42.17 17.70 36.49
C LEU A 17 41.54 16.89 35.35
N ALA A 18 42.27 15.91 34.80
CA ALA A 18 41.76 15.01 33.77
C ALA A 18 40.57 14.18 34.28
N ARG A 19 40.63 13.66 35.51
CA ARG A 19 39.49 12.92 36.12
C ARG A 19 38.29 13.82 36.34
N MET A 20 38.47 15.05 36.83
CA MET A 20 37.36 16.01 36.96
C MET A 20 36.74 16.39 35.61
N LEU A 21 37.54 16.52 34.55
CA LEU A 21 37.04 16.82 33.21
C LEU A 21 36.26 15.64 32.63
N VAL A 22 36.75 14.41 32.77
CA VAL A 22 36.02 13.19 32.37
C VAL A 22 34.73 13.06 33.16
N GLN A 23 34.76 13.31 34.47
CA GLN A 23 33.58 13.26 35.33
C GLN A 23 32.58 14.36 34.94
N ARG A 24 33.01 15.59 34.66
CA ARG A 24 32.12 16.65 34.13
C ARG A 24 31.51 16.30 32.79
N VAL A 25 32.25 15.67 31.88
CA VAL A 25 31.71 15.23 30.59
C VAL A 25 30.72 14.08 30.78
N GLN A 26 30.96 13.18 31.74
CA GLN A 26 30.00 12.13 32.10
C GLN A 26 28.74 12.69 32.77
N GLU A 27 28.88 13.68 33.65
CA GLU A 27 27.77 14.39 34.30
C GLU A 27 26.99 15.27 33.31
N GLN A 28 27.65 15.90 32.34
CA GLN A 28 27.00 16.62 31.24
C GLN A 28 26.33 15.69 30.22
N ASN A 29 26.82 14.46 30.07
CA ASN A 29 26.13 13.42 29.29
C ASN A 29 25.00 12.75 30.09
N GLN A 30 24.94 12.95 31.41
CA GLN A 30 23.78 12.66 32.27
C GLN A 30 22.86 13.87 32.44
N VAL A 31 22.79 14.77 31.44
CA VAL A 31 21.63 15.65 31.35
C VAL A 31 20.41 14.73 31.20
N LYS A 32 19.73 14.52 32.33
CA LYS A 32 18.32 14.15 32.39
C LYS A 32 17.63 15.22 31.55
N VAL A 33 17.38 14.91 30.28
CA VAL A 33 16.60 15.78 29.41
C VAL A 33 15.18 15.66 29.93
N GLU A 34 14.84 16.47 30.93
CA GLU A 34 13.51 16.47 31.57
C GLU A 34 12.41 16.93 30.60
N ASN A 35 12.76 17.33 29.37
CA ASN A 35 11.78 17.63 28.33
C ASN A 35 12.31 17.34 26.90
N ILE A 36 12.50 16.05 26.55
CA ILE A 36 12.95 15.64 25.19
C ILE A 36 11.96 16.11 24.11
N GLU A 37 10.71 16.32 24.48
CA GLU A 37 9.66 16.80 23.58
C GLU A 37 9.89 18.23 23.08
N GLU A 38 10.57 19.08 23.84
CA GLU A 38 10.83 20.48 23.46
C GLU A 38 12.19 20.68 22.76
N ALA A 39 13.05 19.64 22.74
CA ALA A 39 14.36 19.74 22.13
C ALA A 39 14.28 19.97 20.60
N PRO A 40 15.23 20.71 19.99
CA PRO A 40 15.38 20.77 18.53
C PRO A 40 15.51 19.37 17.90
N ILE A 41 14.96 19.20 16.69
CA ILE A 41 14.85 17.88 16.05
C ILE A 41 16.22 17.22 15.81
N GLU A 42 17.27 18.01 15.57
CA GLU A 42 18.65 17.53 15.44
C GLU A 42 19.17 16.92 16.75
N ILE A 43 18.83 17.51 17.90
CA ILE A 43 19.21 16.98 19.20
C ILE A 43 18.47 15.69 19.47
N LYS A 44 17.15 15.65 19.22
CA LYS A 44 16.35 14.41 19.34
C LYS A 44 16.94 13.30 18.47
N ARG A 45 17.25 13.60 17.21
CA ARG A 45 17.86 12.65 16.26
C ARG A 45 19.15 12.07 16.82
N GLY A 46 20.07 12.93 17.29
CA GLY A 46 21.34 12.48 17.86
C GLY A 46 21.19 11.67 19.15
N LEU A 47 20.16 11.93 19.97
CA LEU A 47 19.83 11.11 21.14
C LEU A 47 19.31 9.73 20.72
N TYR A 48 18.36 9.70 19.79
CA TYR A 48 17.78 8.45 19.28
C TYR A 48 18.78 7.58 18.53
N GLU A 49 19.77 8.17 17.85
CA GLU A 49 20.86 7.40 17.24
C GLU A 49 21.73 6.69 18.28
N ARG A 50 21.80 7.21 19.51
CA ARG A 50 22.56 6.62 20.62
C ARG A 50 21.72 5.65 21.44
N ASP A 51 20.40 5.87 21.51
CA ASP A 51 19.45 5.06 22.25
C ASP A 51 18.29 4.61 21.34
N LEU A 52 18.49 3.46 20.68
CA LEU A 52 17.53 2.89 19.74
C LEU A 52 16.28 2.35 20.45
N GLU A 53 16.37 1.95 21.72
CA GLU A 53 15.19 1.52 22.49
C GLU A 53 14.29 2.72 22.79
N MET A 54 14.88 3.86 23.13
CA MET A 54 14.13 5.10 23.27
C MET A 54 13.48 5.52 21.94
N PHE A 55 14.21 5.43 20.83
CA PHE A 55 13.67 5.68 19.49
C PHE A 55 12.48 4.77 19.20
N LYS A 56 12.64 3.47 19.43
CA LYS A 56 11.62 2.45 19.21
C LYS A 56 10.36 2.70 20.03
N GLY A 57 10.50 3.05 21.31
CA GLY A 57 9.36 3.41 22.16
C GLY A 57 8.57 4.59 21.59
N MET A 58 9.27 5.66 21.21
CA MET A 58 8.62 6.85 20.62
C MET A 58 7.98 6.55 19.25
N ILE A 59 8.66 5.80 18.37
CA ILE A 59 8.12 5.44 17.05
C ILE A 59 6.86 4.57 17.18
N LYS A 60 6.82 3.61 18.11
CA LYS A 60 5.63 2.78 18.34
C LYS A 60 4.41 3.66 18.67
N THR A 61 4.56 4.65 19.56
CA THR A 61 3.51 5.62 19.86
C THR A 61 3.05 6.40 18.63
N GLN A 62 3.98 6.83 17.76
CA GLN A 62 3.62 7.54 16.53
C GLN A 62 2.91 6.64 15.52
N ILE A 63 3.28 5.37 15.43
CA ILE A 63 2.60 4.37 14.58
C ILE A 63 1.18 4.10 15.08
N ASP A 64 0.99 3.95 16.38
CA ASP A 64 -0.34 3.72 16.97
C ASP A 64 -1.28 4.90 16.67
N ASN A 65 -0.80 6.13 16.87
CA ASN A 65 -1.53 7.35 16.51
C ASN A 65 -1.82 7.43 14.99
N TYR A 66 -0.85 7.01 14.15
CA TYR A 66 -1.07 6.90 12.71
C TYR A 66 -2.20 5.89 12.40
N PHE A 67 -2.27 4.73 13.06
CA PHE A 67 -3.32 3.74 12.83
C PHE A 67 -4.71 4.26 13.16
N GLU A 68 -4.85 5.03 14.24
CA GLU A 68 -6.12 5.68 14.59
C GLU A 68 -6.58 6.63 13.47
N ARG A 69 -5.69 7.52 13.00
CA ARG A 69 -6.03 8.46 11.92
C ARG A 69 -6.26 7.78 10.58
N GLN A 70 -5.43 6.79 10.24
CA GLN A 70 -5.56 6.02 9.01
C GLN A 70 -6.93 5.35 8.96
N SER A 71 -7.40 4.78 10.08
CA SER A 71 -8.71 4.13 10.16
C SER A 71 -9.86 5.11 9.85
N LEU A 72 -9.77 6.35 10.32
CA LEU A 72 -10.74 7.41 10.00
C LEU A 72 -10.71 7.81 8.52
N ILE A 73 -9.52 7.92 7.92
CA ILE A 73 -9.36 8.24 6.50
C ILE A 73 -9.94 7.12 5.62
N MET A 74 -9.72 5.86 5.98
CA MET A 74 -10.22 4.71 5.24
C MET A 74 -11.76 4.58 5.25
N GLN A 75 -12.46 5.26 6.17
CA GLN A 75 -13.93 5.31 6.21
C GLN A 75 -14.51 6.38 5.29
N GLN A 76 -13.69 7.29 4.77
CA GLN A 76 -14.14 8.36 3.90
C GLN A 76 -14.47 7.83 2.50
N ARG A 77 -15.39 8.53 1.83
CA ARG A 77 -15.65 8.31 0.40
C ARG A 77 -14.62 9.09 -0.41
N GLY A 78 -14.05 8.47 -1.43
CA GLY A 78 -13.09 9.10 -2.34
C GLY A 78 -12.48 8.07 -3.28
N THR A 79 -11.70 8.55 -4.25
CA THR A 79 -10.92 7.65 -5.10
C THR A 79 -9.76 7.06 -4.28
N ASN A 80 -9.20 5.93 -4.73
CA ASN A 80 -8.00 5.37 -4.11
C ASN A 80 -6.83 6.37 -4.09
N SER A 81 -6.74 7.26 -5.10
CA SER A 81 -5.72 8.31 -5.13
C SER A 81 -5.95 9.37 -4.04
N ASP A 82 -7.19 9.80 -3.83
CA ASP A 82 -7.52 10.81 -2.81
C ASP A 82 -7.20 10.28 -1.41
N ILE A 83 -7.60 9.04 -1.12
CA ILE A 83 -7.35 8.38 0.16
C ILE A 83 -5.84 8.24 0.39
N LEU A 84 -5.07 7.86 -0.63
CA LEU A 84 -3.61 7.77 -0.55
C LEU A 84 -2.95 9.13 -0.30
N ASP A 85 -3.44 10.19 -0.93
CA ASP A 85 -2.94 11.55 -0.69
C ASP A 85 -3.26 12.05 0.71
N GLN A 86 -4.42 11.71 1.28
CA GLN A 86 -4.71 12.00 2.68
C GLN A 86 -3.80 11.23 3.65
N ARG A 87 -3.64 9.92 3.42
CA ARG A 87 -2.78 9.04 4.24
C ARG A 87 -1.33 9.51 4.27
N THR A 88 -0.76 9.86 3.12
CA THR A 88 0.62 10.39 3.03
C THR A 88 0.79 11.79 3.65
N ASN A 89 -0.31 12.44 4.05
CA ASN A 89 -0.30 13.73 4.72
C ASN A 89 -0.49 13.67 6.24
N ILE A 90 -0.62 12.47 6.82
CA ILE A 90 -0.78 12.25 8.26
C ILE A 90 0.39 12.89 9.04
N PRO A 91 0.14 13.71 10.07
CA PRO A 91 1.19 14.44 10.81
C PRO A 91 2.24 13.54 11.46
N GLU A 92 1.83 12.42 12.04
CA GLU A 92 2.70 11.45 12.73
C GLU A 92 3.73 10.88 11.75
N LEU A 93 3.29 10.57 10.52
CA LEU A 93 4.17 10.09 9.46
C LEU A 93 5.21 11.15 9.04
N LYS A 94 4.78 12.41 8.89
CA LYS A 94 5.68 13.53 8.57
C LYS A 94 6.71 13.75 9.67
N TYR A 95 6.28 13.70 10.93
CA TYR A 95 7.16 13.81 12.08
C TYR A 95 8.24 12.72 12.09
N ILE A 96 7.86 11.46 11.86
CA ILE A 96 8.80 10.33 11.75
C ILE A 96 9.83 10.60 10.62
N ILE A 97 9.37 11.08 9.48
CA ILE A 97 10.23 11.36 8.31
C ILE A 97 11.22 12.48 8.59
N ASP A 98 10.76 13.59 9.20
CA ASP A 98 11.63 14.71 9.58
C ASP A 98 12.65 14.27 10.64
N LEU A 99 12.25 13.38 11.55
CA LEU A 99 13.13 12.86 12.58
C LEU A 99 14.21 11.95 12.00
N ILE A 100 13.84 11.00 11.14
CA ILE A 100 14.79 10.11 10.47
C ILE A 100 15.68 10.90 9.52
N ASN A 101 15.10 11.80 8.73
CA ASN A 101 15.76 12.60 7.70
C ASN A 101 16.67 11.72 6.81
N GLU A 102 17.99 11.87 6.90
CA GLU A 102 18.99 11.09 6.16
C GLU A 102 19.83 10.19 7.08
N SER A 103 19.40 10.01 8.34
CA SER A 103 20.06 9.11 9.27
C SER A 103 19.89 7.65 8.83
N SER A 104 20.99 7.05 8.38
CA SER A 104 21.01 5.63 7.99
C SER A 104 20.76 4.68 9.16
N ILE A 105 21.08 5.09 10.38
CA ILE A 105 20.89 4.29 11.59
C ILE A 105 19.39 4.25 11.91
N LEU A 106 18.76 5.41 12.04
CA LEU A 106 17.33 5.49 12.36
C LEU A 106 16.45 4.93 11.24
N PHE A 107 16.83 5.11 9.98
CA PHE A 107 16.10 4.54 8.85
C PHE A 107 16.10 3.01 8.88
N ARG A 108 17.27 2.40 9.15
CA ARG A 108 17.38 0.94 9.30
C ARG A 108 16.55 0.45 10.49
N GLU A 109 16.58 1.18 11.60
CA GLU A 109 15.82 0.82 12.78
C GLU A 109 14.31 0.94 12.53
N MET A 110 13.86 1.98 11.83
CA MET A 110 12.47 2.12 11.39
C MET A 110 11.99 0.92 10.56
N GLN A 111 12.81 0.44 9.61
CA GLN A 111 12.50 -0.77 8.85
C GLN A 111 12.39 -2.01 9.75
N ASN A 112 13.26 -2.16 10.74
CA ASN A 112 13.20 -3.25 11.71
C ASN A 112 11.93 -3.19 12.55
N ILE A 113 11.54 -2.00 13.02
CA ILE A 113 10.31 -1.78 13.80
C ILE A 113 9.08 -2.18 13.00
N ILE A 114 9.00 -1.80 11.72
CA ILE A 114 7.89 -2.18 10.83
C ILE A 114 7.75 -3.71 10.76
N ILE A 115 8.87 -4.41 10.58
CA ILE A 115 8.87 -5.87 10.46
C ILE A 115 8.58 -6.56 11.80
N GLU A 116 9.08 -6.03 12.91
CA GLU A 116 8.76 -6.54 14.24
C GLU A 116 7.26 -6.44 14.52
N ILE A 117 6.67 -5.26 14.33
CA ILE A 117 5.23 -5.05 14.51
C ILE A 117 4.45 -6.02 13.63
N TYR A 118 4.80 -6.09 12.34
CA TYR A 118 4.09 -6.97 11.41
C TYR A 118 4.22 -8.46 11.76
N LYS A 119 5.39 -8.89 12.24
CA LYS A 119 5.60 -10.26 12.68
C LYS A 119 4.68 -10.63 13.84
N ASP A 120 4.50 -9.73 14.80
CA ASP A 120 3.73 -9.99 16.02
C ASP A 120 2.22 -10.13 15.76
N ASN A 121 1.67 -9.38 14.81
CA ASN A 121 0.20 -9.26 14.67
C ASN A 121 -0.34 -9.35 13.23
N GLY A 122 0.50 -9.31 12.20
CA GLY A 122 0.08 -9.44 10.80
C GLY A 122 -0.87 -8.35 10.31
N LEU A 123 -0.94 -7.20 10.99
CA LEU A 123 -1.95 -6.17 10.73
C LEU A 123 -1.77 -5.52 9.35
N SER A 124 -2.86 -5.32 8.61
CA SER A 124 -2.83 -4.59 7.34
C SER A 124 -2.44 -3.11 7.51
N ASN A 125 -2.68 -2.51 8.68
CA ASN A 125 -2.36 -1.12 8.93
C ASN A 125 -0.84 -0.86 8.93
N ILE A 126 -0.01 -1.82 9.37
CA ILE A 126 1.45 -1.67 9.29
C ILE A 126 1.95 -1.84 7.84
N CYS A 127 1.25 -2.63 7.01
CA CYS A 127 1.49 -2.67 5.56
C CYS A 127 1.20 -1.30 4.93
N SER A 128 0.11 -0.65 5.34
CA SER A 128 -0.22 0.72 4.94
C SER A 128 0.81 1.74 5.37
N PHE A 129 1.23 1.69 6.64
CA PHE A 129 2.28 2.55 7.15
C PHE A 129 3.56 2.39 6.32
N ARG A 130 3.98 1.16 6.01
CA ARG A 130 5.15 0.90 5.16
C ARG A 130 4.98 1.56 3.79
N PHE A 131 3.85 1.32 3.13
CA PHE A 131 3.57 1.90 1.82
C PHE A 131 3.62 3.44 1.85
N ASP A 132 2.99 4.05 2.85
CA ASP A 132 2.92 5.51 2.98
C ASP A 132 4.25 6.13 3.38
N PHE A 133 5.01 5.46 4.24
CA PHE A 133 6.33 5.90 4.69
C PHE A 133 7.26 6.15 3.51
N PHE A 134 7.33 5.19 2.57
CA PHE A 134 8.17 5.35 1.38
C PHE A 134 7.64 6.41 0.41
N ASN A 135 6.33 6.47 0.20
CA ASN A 135 5.73 7.51 -0.64
C ASN A 135 5.96 8.92 -0.06
N CYS A 136 5.89 9.07 1.27
CA CYS A 136 6.07 10.35 1.94
C CYS A 136 7.56 10.74 2.01
N MET A 137 8.48 9.79 2.25
CA MET A 137 9.94 10.00 2.14
C MET A 137 10.34 10.52 0.75
N GLN A 138 9.77 9.92 -0.31
CA GLN A 138 9.97 10.37 -1.68
C GLN A 138 9.43 11.79 -1.89
N LYS A 139 8.20 12.10 -1.43
CA LYS A 139 7.62 13.45 -1.49
C LYS A 139 8.49 14.48 -0.75
N ALA A 140 9.16 14.07 0.34
CA ALA A 140 10.11 14.90 1.09
C ALA A 140 11.51 15.02 0.44
N GLY A 141 11.71 14.49 -0.78
CA GLY A 141 12.98 14.56 -1.51
C GLY A 141 14.04 13.57 -1.01
N LYS A 142 13.67 12.58 -0.19
CA LYS A 142 14.59 11.60 0.43
C LYS A 142 14.73 10.31 -0.39
N ILE A 143 14.78 10.44 -1.72
CA ILE A 143 14.84 9.29 -2.64
C ILE A 143 16.09 8.43 -2.41
N SER A 144 17.22 9.05 -2.09
CA SER A 144 18.48 8.33 -1.79
C SER A 144 18.36 7.36 -0.62
N MET A 145 17.49 7.66 0.34
CA MET A 145 17.17 6.78 1.46
C MET A 145 16.23 5.66 1.02
N CYS A 146 15.20 5.99 0.24
CA CYS A 146 14.24 5.03 -0.28
C CYS A 146 14.92 3.92 -1.10
N MET A 147 15.90 4.29 -1.94
CA MET A 147 16.67 3.34 -2.76
C MET A 147 17.49 2.32 -1.95
N LYS A 148 17.66 2.51 -0.63
CA LYS A 148 18.29 1.53 0.27
C LYS A 148 17.32 0.41 0.68
N ASP A 149 16.02 0.61 0.49
CA ASP A 149 15.00 -0.40 0.76
C ASP A 149 14.73 -1.23 -0.49
N HIS A 150 14.72 -2.55 -0.32
CA HIS A 150 14.52 -3.47 -1.44
C HIS A 150 13.12 -3.34 -2.04
N SER A 151 12.11 -3.09 -1.24
CA SER A 151 10.71 -3.03 -1.69
C SER A 151 10.34 -1.71 -2.38
N TYR A 152 11.18 -0.66 -2.29
CA TYR A 152 10.88 0.68 -2.80
C TYR A 152 10.52 0.69 -4.29
N GLY A 153 11.25 -0.04 -5.14
CA GLY A 153 10.93 -0.14 -6.57
C GLY A 153 9.50 -0.64 -6.80
N THR A 154 9.09 -1.67 -6.05
CA THR A 154 7.73 -2.19 -6.12
C THR A 154 6.70 -1.17 -5.61
N ILE A 155 6.98 -0.47 -4.49
CA ILE A 155 6.10 0.59 -3.96
C ILE A 155 5.89 1.69 -5.00
N TRP A 156 6.97 2.13 -5.65
CA TRP A 156 6.92 3.14 -6.70
C TRP A 156 5.98 2.73 -7.84
N HIS A 157 6.19 1.54 -8.41
CA HIS A 157 5.37 1.07 -9.52
C HIS A 157 3.92 0.83 -9.12
N ILE A 158 3.66 0.33 -7.92
CA ILE A 158 2.29 0.13 -7.41
C ILE A 158 1.57 1.47 -7.17
N ASN A 159 2.25 2.48 -6.63
CA ASN A 159 1.68 3.82 -6.50
C ASN A 159 1.33 4.41 -7.88
N GLU A 160 2.18 4.22 -8.88
CA GLU A 160 1.89 4.61 -10.27
C GLU A 160 0.68 3.85 -10.85
N VAL A 161 0.55 2.55 -10.55
CA VAL A 161 -0.60 1.74 -10.93
C VAL A 161 -1.90 2.25 -10.30
N ILE A 162 -1.89 2.59 -9.01
CA ILE A 162 -3.06 3.14 -8.32
C ILE A 162 -3.49 4.47 -8.95
N ARG A 163 -2.53 5.35 -9.25
CA ARG A 163 -2.81 6.70 -9.75
C ARG A 163 -3.21 6.75 -11.21
N LYS A 164 -2.64 5.88 -12.04
CA LYS A 164 -2.76 5.98 -13.50
C LYS A 164 -3.40 4.74 -14.13
N GLY A 165 -3.81 3.76 -13.34
CA GLY A 165 -4.40 2.49 -13.79
C GLY A 165 -3.41 1.34 -13.96
N LEU A 166 -3.92 0.14 -14.22
CA LEU A 166 -3.11 -1.05 -14.52
C LEU A 166 -3.04 -1.29 -16.04
N ASN A 167 -1.86 -1.61 -16.57
CA ASN A 167 -1.66 -2.07 -17.95
C ASN A 167 -0.47 -3.04 -18.04
N GLU A 168 -0.28 -3.68 -19.20
CA GLU A 168 0.75 -4.70 -19.41
C GLU A 168 2.17 -4.17 -19.21
N THR A 169 2.46 -2.94 -19.65
CA THR A 169 3.77 -2.30 -19.44
C THR A 169 4.09 -2.20 -17.95
N ARG A 170 3.15 -1.72 -17.13
CA ARG A 170 3.33 -1.60 -15.68
C ARG A 170 3.48 -2.95 -14.99
N ILE A 171 2.75 -3.97 -15.45
CA ILE A 171 2.91 -5.34 -14.96
C ILE A 171 4.32 -5.84 -15.26
N SER A 172 4.83 -5.59 -16.47
CA SER A 172 6.21 -5.92 -16.84
C SER A 172 7.23 -5.21 -15.97
N ASP A 173 7.03 -3.91 -15.69
CA ASP A 173 7.92 -3.14 -14.80
C ASP A 173 7.97 -3.74 -13.39
N ILE A 174 6.80 -4.05 -12.80
CA ILE A 174 6.72 -4.68 -11.48
C ILE A 174 7.38 -6.05 -11.47
N ASN A 175 7.12 -6.86 -12.50
CA ASN A 175 7.75 -8.18 -12.63
C ASN A 175 9.27 -8.06 -12.78
N SER A 176 9.76 -7.03 -13.48
CA SER A 176 11.20 -6.79 -13.62
C SER A 176 11.85 -6.47 -12.27
N GLU A 177 11.17 -5.72 -11.40
CA GLU A 177 11.62 -5.50 -10.03
C GLU A 177 11.68 -6.83 -9.27
N PHE A 178 10.62 -7.64 -9.33
CA PHE A 178 10.59 -8.97 -8.67
C PHE A 178 11.77 -9.88 -9.06
N GLN A 179 12.27 -9.78 -10.30
CA GLN A 179 13.40 -10.60 -10.76
C GLN A 179 14.76 -10.12 -10.21
N LYS A 180 14.88 -8.89 -9.72
CA LYS A 180 16.14 -8.35 -9.18
C LYS A 180 16.50 -8.92 -7.81
N TYR A 181 15.55 -9.52 -7.09
CA TYR A 181 15.76 -9.93 -5.71
C TYR A 181 16.30 -11.37 -5.61
N ASN A 182 17.48 -11.50 -5.01
CA ASN A 182 18.11 -12.78 -4.67
C ASN A 182 17.56 -13.20 -3.28
N ARG A 183 16.37 -13.80 -3.32
CA ARG A 183 15.33 -13.76 -2.28
C ARG A 183 15.80 -14.21 -0.90
N SER A 184 16.12 -13.26 -0.01
CA SER A 184 15.95 -13.52 1.41
C SER A 184 14.44 -13.53 1.74
N SER A 185 14.02 -14.40 2.67
CA SER A 185 12.61 -14.47 3.09
C SER A 185 12.10 -13.14 3.65
N ARG A 186 12.98 -12.33 4.24
CA ARG A 186 12.67 -10.99 4.72
C ARG A 186 12.31 -10.05 3.57
N GLU A 187 13.18 -9.91 2.58
CA GLU A 187 12.93 -9.06 1.40
C GLU A 187 11.64 -9.44 0.69
N PHE A 188 11.40 -10.76 0.54
CA PHE A 188 10.20 -11.25 -0.11
C PHE A 188 8.94 -10.90 0.69
N SER A 189 8.98 -11.01 2.02
CA SER A 189 7.88 -10.60 2.88
C SER A 189 7.61 -9.09 2.84
N GLU A 190 8.66 -8.27 2.80
CA GLU A 190 8.57 -6.81 2.72
C GLU A 190 7.87 -6.35 1.44
N ILE A 191 8.11 -7.06 0.33
CA ILE A 191 7.40 -6.82 -0.92
C ILE A 191 5.96 -7.34 -0.83
N ALA A 192 5.74 -8.53 -0.26
CA ALA A 192 4.41 -9.10 -0.10
C ALA A 192 3.49 -8.20 0.75
N MET A 193 4.03 -7.53 1.77
CA MET A 193 3.32 -6.53 2.58
C MET A 193 2.71 -5.41 1.72
N ILE A 194 3.35 -5.00 0.62
CA ILE A 194 2.80 -3.96 -0.27
C ILE A 194 1.44 -4.39 -0.82
N PHE A 195 1.31 -5.67 -1.19
CA PHE A 195 0.07 -6.22 -1.75
C PHE A 195 -0.99 -6.53 -0.68
N GLN A 196 -0.61 -6.48 0.60
CA GLN A 196 -1.52 -6.56 1.75
C GLN A 196 -2.01 -5.18 2.21
N ASP A 197 -1.46 -4.08 1.67
CA ASP A 197 -2.04 -2.76 1.89
C ASP A 197 -3.50 -2.73 1.38
N PRO A 198 -4.48 -2.26 2.17
CA PRO A 198 -5.88 -2.26 1.78
C PRO A 198 -6.20 -1.49 0.50
N ILE A 199 -5.50 -0.40 0.18
CA ILE A 199 -5.72 0.34 -1.08
C ILE A 199 -5.24 -0.50 -2.25
N VAL A 200 -4.04 -1.10 -2.15
CA VAL A 200 -3.49 -1.98 -3.18
C VAL A 200 -4.39 -3.20 -3.39
N TYR A 201 -4.76 -3.86 -2.30
CA TYR A 201 -5.62 -5.05 -2.31
C TYR A 201 -6.99 -4.75 -2.93
N ASN A 202 -7.63 -3.66 -2.52
CA ASN A 202 -8.94 -3.24 -3.03
C ASN A 202 -8.85 -2.81 -4.49
N PHE A 203 -7.80 -2.10 -4.88
CA PHE A 203 -7.57 -1.71 -6.28
C PHE A 203 -7.48 -2.95 -7.18
N LEU A 204 -6.64 -3.93 -6.83
CA LEU A 204 -6.48 -5.14 -7.62
C LEU A 204 -7.77 -5.98 -7.63
N SER A 205 -8.46 -6.08 -6.50
CA SER A 205 -9.74 -6.80 -6.41
C SER A 205 -10.83 -6.16 -7.26
N ALA A 206 -10.92 -4.81 -7.26
CA ALA A 206 -11.84 -4.08 -8.12
C ALA A 206 -11.52 -4.30 -9.61
N ARG A 207 -10.24 -4.27 -9.99
CA ARG A 207 -9.82 -4.56 -11.36
C ARG A 207 -10.14 -5.97 -11.82
N ILE A 208 -10.01 -6.98 -10.94
CA ILE A 208 -10.46 -8.35 -11.22
C ILE A 208 -11.96 -8.38 -11.54
N LEU A 209 -12.78 -7.66 -10.76
CA LEU A 209 -14.23 -7.56 -11.00
C LEU A 209 -14.56 -6.82 -12.29
N GLU A 210 -13.81 -5.78 -12.66
CA GLU A 210 -13.98 -5.09 -13.94
C GLU A 210 -13.70 -6.03 -15.12
N GLU A 211 -12.60 -6.79 -15.08
CA GLU A 211 -12.27 -7.78 -16.12
C GLU A 211 -13.34 -8.88 -16.25
N LEU A 212 -13.87 -9.35 -15.11
CA LEU A 212 -15.00 -10.29 -15.07
C LEU A 212 -16.23 -9.71 -15.78
N LYS A 213 -16.57 -8.45 -15.48
CA LYS A 213 -17.71 -7.76 -16.09
C LYS A 213 -17.53 -7.52 -17.57
N GLU A 214 -16.36 -7.09 -18.01
CA GLU A 214 -16.05 -6.89 -19.43
C GLU A 214 -16.18 -8.18 -20.22
N CYS A 215 -15.54 -9.27 -19.76
CA CYS A 215 -15.68 -10.58 -20.41
C CYS A 215 -17.12 -11.07 -20.43
N MET A 216 -17.88 -10.79 -19.37
CA MET A 216 -19.29 -11.15 -19.31
C MET A 216 -20.10 -10.36 -20.33
N PHE A 217 -19.90 -9.05 -20.40
CA PHE A 217 -20.60 -8.15 -21.31
C PHE A 217 -20.30 -8.47 -22.79
N GLU A 218 -19.05 -8.76 -23.11
CA GLU A 218 -18.64 -9.20 -24.46
C GLU A 218 -19.35 -10.50 -24.86
N SER A 219 -19.40 -11.48 -23.94
CA SER A 219 -20.02 -12.78 -24.20
C SER A 219 -21.55 -12.70 -24.24
N PHE A 220 -22.15 -11.81 -23.44
CA PHE A 220 -23.58 -11.58 -23.39
C PHE A 220 -24.09 -10.94 -24.69
N ASN A 221 -23.34 -10.00 -25.27
CA ASN A 221 -23.74 -9.25 -26.45
C ASN A 221 -23.15 -9.79 -27.76
N ASP A 222 -22.57 -10.99 -27.79
CA ASP A 222 -21.97 -11.56 -28.99
C ASP A 222 -23.05 -11.78 -30.08
N PRO A 223 -23.01 -11.03 -31.20
CA PRO A 223 -24.02 -11.11 -32.24
C PRO A 223 -23.94 -12.41 -33.06
N ASN A 224 -22.84 -13.16 -32.95
CA ASN A 224 -22.63 -14.39 -33.70
C ASN A 224 -23.19 -15.64 -33.00
N ARG A 225 -23.74 -15.49 -31.80
CA ARG A 225 -24.33 -16.61 -31.06
C ARG A 225 -25.64 -17.05 -31.69
N THR A 226 -25.76 -18.36 -31.94
CA THR A 226 -27.01 -18.92 -32.41
C THR A 226 -28.05 -18.91 -31.29
N VAL A 227 -29.35 -18.79 -31.63
CA VAL A 227 -30.46 -18.73 -30.66
C VAL A 227 -30.49 -19.94 -29.70
N LEU A 228 -29.90 -21.08 -30.11
CA LEU A 228 -29.75 -22.29 -29.31
C LEU A 228 -28.57 -22.25 -28.30
N GLU A 229 -27.62 -21.32 -28.44
CA GLU A 229 -26.46 -21.11 -27.55
C GLU A 229 -26.71 -20.03 -26.48
N ILE A 230 -27.86 -19.35 -26.53
CA ILE A 230 -28.30 -18.38 -25.52
C ILE A 230 -28.84 -19.13 -24.29
N SER A 231 -28.03 -20.01 -23.73
CA SER A 231 -28.22 -20.51 -22.37
C SER A 231 -27.28 -19.75 -21.45
N ILE A 232 -27.70 -19.55 -20.19
CA ILE A 232 -26.85 -18.98 -19.14
C ILE A 232 -25.50 -19.72 -19.07
N HIS A 233 -25.54 -21.06 -19.12
CA HIS A 233 -24.36 -21.91 -19.08
C HIS A 233 -23.40 -21.65 -20.25
N GLY A 234 -23.90 -21.63 -21.49
CA GLY A 234 -23.05 -21.32 -22.65
C GLY A 234 -22.47 -19.89 -22.61
N THR A 235 -23.20 -18.96 -22.00
CA THR A 235 -22.75 -17.57 -21.83
C THR A 235 -21.63 -17.44 -20.82
N VAL A 236 -21.78 -18.05 -19.65
CA VAL A 236 -20.75 -18.08 -18.63
C VAL A 236 -19.54 -18.90 -19.09
N GLU A 237 -19.72 -20.01 -19.80
CA GLU A 237 -18.61 -20.83 -20.31
C GLU A 237 -17.71 -20.06 -21.28
N ALA A 238 -18.29 -19.30 -22.22
CA ALA A 238 -17.51 -18.47 -23.14
C ALA A 238 -16.78 -17.34 -22.41
N ALA A 239 -17.44 -16.67 -21.45
CA ALA A 239 -16.83 -15.63 -20.65
C ALA A 239 -15.67 -16.18 -19.81
N SER A 240 -15.85 -17.31 -19.12
CA SER A 240 -14.79 -18.02 -18.40
C SER A 240 -13.61 -18.35 -19.31
N THR A 241 -13.87 -18.87 -20.51
CA THR A 241 -12.84 -19.23 -21.48
C THR A 241 -12.04 -18.01 -21.95
N SER A 242 -12.69 -16.87 -22.18
CA SER A 242 -12.03 -15.61 -22.53
C SER A 242 -11.21 -15.08 -21.35
N LEU A 243 -11.83 -15.02 -20.17
CA LEU A 243 -11.27 -14.51 -18.95
C LEU A 243 -9.99 -15.25 -18.52
N PHE A 244 -9.99 -16.59 -18.54
CA PHE A 244 -8.84 -17.38 -18.09
C PHE A 244 -7.66 -17.39 -19.07
N LYS A 245 -7.84 -16.83 -20.27
CA LYS A 245 -6.74 -16.57 -21.21
C LYS A 245 -6.02 -15.25 -20.91
N LYS A 246 -6.61 -14.32 -20.16
CA LYS A 246 -6.03 -13.01 -19.87
C LYS A 246 -4.86 -13.13 -18.88
N PRO A 247 -3.61 -12.79 -19.27
CA PRO A 247 -2.45 -12.82 -18.37
C PRO A 247 -2.59 -11.84 -17.18
N THR A 248 -3.19 -10.67 -17.44
CA THR A 248 -3.44 -9.63 -16.43
C THR A 248 -4.26 -10.14 -15.25
N LEU A 249 -5.33 -10.90 -15.50
CA LEU A 249 -6.15 -11.51 -14.44
C LEU A 249 -5.33 -12.47 -13.58
N LYS A 250 -4.53 -13.32 -14.21
CA LYS A 250 -3.67 -14.28 -13.49
C LYS A 250 -2.68 -13.56 -12.60
N TRP A 251 -2.06 -12.50 -13.13
CA TRP A 251 -1.14 -11.66 -12.37
C TRP A 251 -1.83 -10.99 -11.18
N MET A 252 -2.99 -10.34 -11.38
CA MET A 252 -3.73 -9.70 -10.28
C MET A 252 -4.13 -10.71 -9.20
N SER A 253 -4.63 -11.88 -9.60
CA SER A 253 -5.00 -12.96 -8.66
C SER A 253 -3.79 -13.45 -7.86
N GLN A 254 -2.62 -13.53 -8.51
CA GLN A 254 -1.37 -13.91 -7.86
C GLN A 254 -0.89 -12.84 -6.89
N MET A 255 -0.99 -11.56 -7.23
CA MET A 255 -0.61 -10.45 -6.36
C MET A 255 -1.54 -10.34 -5.14
N VAL A 256 -2.85 -10.51 -5.32
CA VAL A 256 -3.83 -10.59 -4.22
C VAL A 256 -3.50 -11.77 -3.30
N THR A 257 -3.17 -12.94 -3.87
CA THR A 257 -2.74 -14.11 -3.10
C THR A 257 -1.43 -13.85 -2.35
N LEU A 258 -0.46 -13.20 -3.00
CA LEU A 258 0.82 -12.80 -2.39
C LEU A 258 0.59 -11.89 -1.18
N GLY A 259 -0.26 -10.88 -1.32
CA GLY A 259 -0.69 -10.02 -0.21
C GLY A 259 -1.28 -10.84 0.93
N SER A 260 -2.29 -11.66 0.64
CA SER A 260 -2.99 -12.46 1.67
C SER A 260 -2.08 -13.43 2.45
N LYS A 261 -0.95 -13.86 1.85
CA LYS A 261 0.03 -14.77 2.46
C LYS A 261 1.27 -14.08 3.00
N SER A 262 1.34 -12.74 2.95
CA SER A 262 2.54 -11.98 3.32
C SER A 262 3.00 -12.24 4.77
N HIS A 263 2.07 -12.38 5.72
CA HIS A 263 2.40 -12.71 7.12
C HIS A 263 2.90 -14.14 7.28
N GLU A 264 2.24 -15.10 6.63
CA GLU A 264 2.67 -16.51 6.60
C GLU A 264 4.08 -16.64 6.01
N ILE A 265 4.35 -15.93 4.91
CA ILE A 265 5.67 -15.85 4.25
C ILE A 265 6.74 -15.38 5.23
N LEU A 266 6.47 -14.32 6.00
CA LEU A 266 7.40 -13.79 7.00
C LEU A 266 7.67 -14.81 8.12
N LEU A 267 6.63 -15.45 8.64
CA LEU A 267 6.73 -16.38 9.77
C LEU A 267 7.43 -17.69 9.38
N LEU A 268 7.04 -18.27 8.24
CA LEU A 268 7.56 -19.55 7.76
C LEU A 268 8.89 -19.39 7.01
N ARG A 269 9.33 -18.16 6.76
CA ARG A 269 10.51 -17.83 5.96
C ARG A 269 10.45 -18.44 4.56
N ASN A 270 9.25 -18.49 3.97
CA ASN A 270 9.03 -19.03 2.64
C ASN A 270 9.30 -17.95 1.59
N ASP A 271 10.33 -18.13 0.77
CA ASP A 271 10.77 -17.22 -0.29
C ASP A 271 10.17 -17.55 -1.68
N SER A 272 9.23 -18.51 -1.72
CA SER A 272 8.54 -18.90 -2.95
C SER A 272 7.28 -18.06 -3.20
N MET A 273 7.07 -17.71 -4.47
CA MET A 273 5.86 -17.05 -4.92
C MET A 273 4.67 -18.00 -4.72
N PRO A 274 3.61 -17.59 -3.99
CA PRO A 274 2.48 -18.45 -3.78
C PRO A 274 1.75 -18.73 -5.10
N LYS A 275 1.26 -19.95 -5.23
CA LYS A 275 0.37 -20.36 -6.32
C LYS A 275 -1.05 -19.98 -5.96
N VAL A 276 -1.77 -19.44 -6.94
CA VAL A 276 -3.22 -19.24 -6.85
C VAL A 276 -3.89 -20.61 -6.88
N ASP A 277 -4.80 -20.89 -5.95
CA ASP A 277 -5.59 -22.13 -5.96
C ASP A 277 -6.44 -22.16 -7.24
N GLU A 278 -6.40 -23.26 -7.99
CA GLU A 278 -7.19 -23.42 -9.22
C GLU A 278 -8.70 -23.21 -8.97
N ARG A 279 -9.18 -23.52 -7.76
CA ARG A 279 -10.57 -23.27 -7.33
C ARG A 279 -10.97 -21.80 -7.37
N ILE A 280 -10.01 -20.86 -7.31
CA ILE A 280 -10.31 -19.44 -7.50
C ILE A 280 -10.84 -19.21 -8.92
N TYR A 281 -10.22 -19.82 -9.92
CA TYR A 281 -10.67 -19.70 -11.31
C TYR A 281 -11.91 -20.57 -11.56
N THR A 282 -11.84 -21.85 -11.25
CA THR A 282 -12.87 -22.85 -11.63
C THR A 282 -14.09 -22.89 -10.70
N THR A 283 -14.12 -22.09 -9.64
CA THR A 283 -15.27 -22.06 -8.73
C THR A 283 -15.64 -20.64 -8.32
N PHE A 284 -14.68 -19.86 -7.83
CA PHE A 284 -15.00 -18.52 -7.32
C PHE A 284 -15.33 -17.55 -8.46
N TYR A 285 -14.44 -17.38 -9.44
CA TYR A 285 -14.69 -16.51 -10.59
C TYR A 285 -15.85 -16.98 -11.47
N GLU A 286 -16.00 -18.29 -11.66
CA GLU A 286 -17.16 -18.82 -12.38
C GLU A 286 -18.48 -18.43 -11.69
N LYS A 287 -18.58 -18.56 -10.35
CA LYS A 287 -19.77 -18.10 -9.60
C LYS A 287 -20.00 -16.59 -9.72
N LEU A 288 -18.94 -15.79 -9.69
CA LEU A 288 -19.06 -14.35 -9.92
C LEU A 288 -19.58 -14.02 -11.32
N LEU A 289 -19.20 -14.80 -12.34
CA LEU A 289 -19.74 -14.64 -13.69
C LEU A 289 -21.23 -14.96 -13.76
N TYR A 290 -21.70 -16.03 -13.10
CA TYR A 290 -23.14 -16.29 -12.98
C TYR A 290 -23.89 -15.12 -12.33
N TRP A 291 -23.39 -14.59 -11.21
CA TRP A 291 -24.02 -13.42 -10.58
C TRP A 291 -23.98 -12.17 -11.45
N THR A 292 -22.89 -11.97 -12.18
CA THR A 292 -22.76 -10.85 -13.13
C THR A 292 -23.75 -11.00 -14.29
N TYR A 293 -23.98 -12.23 -14.78
CA TYR A 293 -25.02 -12.52 -15.77
C TYR A 293 -26.41 -12.17 -15.23
N ASP A 294 -26.76 -12.63 -14.02
CA ASP A 294 -28.05 -12.35 -13.39
C ASP A 294 -28.28 -10.85 -13.17
N ASP A 295 -27.23 -10.08 -12.88
CA ASP A 295 -27.28 -8.61 -12.80
C ASP A 295 -27.56 -7.98 -14.17
N LEU A 296 -26.87 -8.45 -15.22
CA LEU A 296 -27.06 -7.93 -16.59
C LEU A 296 -28.46 -8.24 -17.14
N GLU A 297 -28.97 -9.45 -16.93
CA GLU A 297 -30.32 -9.85 -17.36
C GLU A 297 -31.39 -8.98 -16.67
N ARG A 298 -31.29 -8.81 -15.34
CA ARG A 298 -32.19 -7.93 -14.59
C ARG A 298 -32.15 -6.48 -15.07
N ALA A 299 -30.96 -5.97 -15.38
CA ALA A 299 -30.80 -4.61 -15.91
C ALA A 299 -31.49 -4.45 -17.28
N GLN A 300 -31.36 -5.44 -18.17
CA GLN A 300 -32.02 -5.43 -19.48
C GLN A 300 -33.54 -5.50 -19.36
N GLU A 301 -34.08 -6.37 -18.50
CA GLU A 301 -35.53 -6.47 -18.31
C GLU A 301 -36.09 -5.18 -17.71
N THR A 302 -35.40 -4.58 -16.74
CA THR A 302 -35.79 -3.28 -16.17
C THR A 302 -35.82 -2.20 -17.26
N ALA A 303 -34.79 -2.14 -18.12
CA ALA A 303 -34.75 -1.20 -19.23
C ALA A 303 -35.88 -1.45 -20.24
N ARG A 304 -36.26 -2.70 -20.48
CA ARG A 304 -37.38 -3.07 -21.36
C ARG A 304 -38.72 -2.57 -20.81
N ILE A 305 -38.97 -2.76 -19.51
CA ILE A 305 -40.18 -2.30 -18.83
C ILE A 305 -40.29 -0.78 -18.91
N ILE A 306 -39.22 -0.05 -18.56
CA ILE A 306 -39.19 1.42 -18.63
C ILE A 306 -39.48 1.92 -20.05
N ASN A 307 -38.86 1.31 -21.06
CA ASN A 307 -39.08 1.69 -22.46
C ASN A 307 -40.49 1.37 -22.97
N GLN A 308 -41.17 0.36 -22.42
CA GLN A 308 -42.56 0.06 -22.72
C GLN A 308 -43.50 1.08 -22.08
N GLU A 309 -43.28 1.42 -20.81
CA GLU A 309 -44.06 2.44 -20.08
C GLU A 309 -43.92 3.83 -20.73
N ILE A 310 -42.72 4.23 -21.15
CA ILE A 310 -42.49 5.53 -21.83
C ILE A 310 -43.16 5.58 -23.21
N ARG A 311 -43.30 4.46 -23.92
CA ARG A 311 -43.95 4.43 -25.25
C ARG A 311 -45.48 4.55 -25.17
N GLU A 312 -46.08 4.31 -24.00
CA GLU A 312 -47.52 4.50 -23.80
C GLU A 312 -47.90 5.98 -23.63
N ASP A 313 -46.93 6.84 -23.28
CA ASP A 313 -47.05 8.30 -23.25
C ASP A 313 -46.48 8.90 -24.56
N ASN A 314 -47.35 9.44 -25.42
CA ASN A 314 -47.06 9.90 -26.80
C ASN A 314 -46.12 11.14 -26.93
N GLU A 315 -44.95 11.16 -26.30
CA GLU A 315 -43.90 12.13 -26.62
C GLU A 315 -42.74 11.51 -27.43
N PRO A 316 -42.16 12.25 -28.39
CA PRO A 316 -41.05 11.76 -29.21
C PRO A 316 -39.82 11.49 -28.33
N VAL A 317 -39.51 10.20 -28.18
CA VAL A 317 -38.43 9.68 -27.33
C VAL A 317 -37.06 10.01 -27.95
N PRO A 318 -36.10 10.58 -27.17
CA PRO A 318 -34.69 10.63 -27.58
C PRO A 318 -34.16 9.20 -27.76
N ASP A 319 -33.31 8.94 -28.78
CA ASP A 319 -32.71 7.62 -29.03
C ASP A 319 -31.96 7.09 -27.78
N LEU A 320 -32.68 6.34 -26.93
CA LEU A 320 -32.17 5.63 -25.75
C LEU A 320 -31.57 4.29 -26.18
N ARG A 321 -30.64 4.32 -27.15
CA ARG A 321 -29.56 3.34 -27.09
C ARG A 321 -28.93 3.55 -25.73
N PHE A 322 -29.19 2.63 -24.80
CA PHE A 322 -28.39 2.44 -23.62
C PHE A 322 -26.97 2.16 -24.11
N VAL A 323 -26.23 3.24 -24.38
CA VAL A 323 -24.86 3.29 -23.93
C VAL A 323 -25.04 3.10 -22.43
N LEU A 324 -24.79 1.89 -21.92
CA LEU A 324 -24.22 1.80 -20.59
C LEU A 324 -23.04 2.74 -20.68
N ASN A 325 -23.24 4.00 -20.29
CA ASN A 325 -22.17 4.95 -20.32
C ASN A 325 -21.27 4.43 -19.20
N PHE A 326 -20.29 3.61 -19.57
CA PHE A 326 -19.30 3.11 -18.64
C PHE A 326 -18.45 4.29 -18.13
N ASP A 327 -18.56 5.47 -18.75
CA ASP A 327 -18.12 6.73 -18.12
C ASP A 327 -18.97 7.10 -16.89
N ALA A 328 -20.14 6.53 -16.65
CA ALA A 328 -20.83 6.65 -15.36
C ALA A 328 -20.16 5.81 -14.25
N LEU A 329 -19.27 4.86 -14.59
CA LEU A 329 -18.30 4.29 -13.64
C LEU A 329 -17.06 5.18 -13.51
N SER A 330 -16.87 6.18 -14.38
CA SER A 330 -15.95 7.29 -14.14
C SER A 330 -16.44 8.26 -13.05
N PHE A 331 -17.61 8.05 -12.43
CA PHE A 331 -17.91 8.65 -11.12
C PHE A 331 -16.95 8.16 -10.01
N LEU A 332 -16.16 7.10 -10.25
CA LEU A 332 -14.99 6.74 -9.45
C LEU A 332 -13.68 7.44 -9.90
N ASN A 333 -13.75 8.27 -10.94
CA ASN A 333 -12.75 9.24 -11.41
C ASN A 333 -13.38 10.67 -11.40
N SER A 334 -13.78 11.13 -10.22
CA SER A 334 -14.03 12.54 -9.82
C SER A 334 -14.06 13.65 -10.88
N ASN A 335 -15.18 14.42 -10.99
CA ASN A 335 -15.18 15.89 -10.75
C ASN A 335 -16.50 16.70 -10.97
N GLU A 336 -17.64 16.16 -11.40
CA GLU A 336 -18.75 17.06 -11.83
C GLU A 336 -19.82 17.47 -10.79
N LEU A 337 -19.82 16.93 -9.56
CA LEU A 337 -20.84 17.31 -8.56
C LEU A 337 -20.43 18.40 -7.56
N ALA A 338 -19.16 18.85 -7.58
CA ALA A 338 -18.68 19.88 -6.65
C ALA A 338 -18.90 21.33 -7.14
N LEU A 339 -19.35 21.53 -8.39
CA LEU A 339 -19.54 22.87 -8.99
C LEU A 339 -20.99 23.36 -9.04
N LYS A 340 -21.94 22.64 -8.41
CA LYS A 340 -23.36 23.07 -8.31
C LYS A 340 -23.84 23.35 -6.88
N ALA A 341 -22.92 23.54 -5.94
CA ALA A 341 -23.24 23.92 -4.56
C ALA A 341 -22.38 25.09 -4.05
N GLN A 342 -22.17 26.11 -4.90
CA GLN A 342 -21.76 27.46 -4.48
C GLN A 342 -22.69 28.50 -5.11
#